data_AF-A0A5B0K7E5-F1
#
_entry.id   AF-A0A5B0K7E5-F1
#
_cell.length_a   1.000
_cell.length_b   1.000
_cell.length_c   1.000
_cell.angle_alpha   90.00
_cell.angle_beta   90.00
_cell.angle_gamma   90.00
#
_symmetry.space_group_name_H-M   'P 1'
#
loop_
_entity.id
_entity.type
_entity.pdbx_description
1 polymer ?
#
loop_
_entity_poly.entity_id
_entity_poly.type
_entity_poly.pdbx_seq_one_letter_code
_entity_poly.pdbx_strand_id
1 'polypeptide(L)' 'MHKLTMQDMGDKFRSLEVLLAAAMEMNRRNDDEYEIACDLIDKALMRCRSLRRELEQREGNNA' A
#
# COMPACT_ATOMS: atom_id res chain seq x y z
N MET A 1 -10.17 12.87 15.17
CA MET A 1 -9.57 11.54 14.87
C MET A 1 -10.63 10.69 14.18
N HIS A 2 -10.52 10.46 12.86
CA HIS A 2 -11.42 9.52 12.18
C HIS A 2 -11.02 8.10 12.60
N LYS A 3 -11.95 7.34 13.19
CA LYS A 3 -11.74 5.92 13.47
C LYS A 3 -11.63 5.18 12.13
N LEU A 4 -10.53 4.47 11.89
CA LEU A 4 -10.42 3.55 10.76
C LEU A 4 -11.54 2.49 10.88
N THR A 5 -12.50 2.53 9.98
CA THR A 5 -13.54 1.51 9.87
C THR A 5 -12.99 0.28 9.15
N MET A 6 -13.66 -0.87 9.24
CA MET A 6 -13.30 -2.04 8.42
C MET A 6 -13.40 -1.72 6.92
N GLN A 7 -14.31 -0.81 6.55
CA GLN A 7 -14.43 -0.32 5.17
C GLN A 7 -13.19 0.47 4.75
N ASP A 8 -12.68 1.37 5.61
CA ASP A 8 -11.44 2.11 5.35
C ASP A 8 -10.23 1.17 5.20
N MET A 9 -10.19 0.05 5.95
CA MET A 9 -9.18 -0.99 5.78
C MET A 9 -9.31 -1.69 4.43
N GLY A 10 -10.53 -2.05 4.03
CA GLY A 10 -10.80 -2.67 2.72
C GLY A 10 -10.33 -1.79 1.56
N ASP A 11 -10.60 -0.48 1.62
CA ASP A 11 -10.16 0.48 0.61
C ASP A 11 -8.62 0.61 0.59
N LYS A 12 -7.97 0.61 1.75
CA LYS A 12 -6.50 0.64 1.85
C LYS A 12 -5.86 -0.61 1.25
N PHE A 13 -6.41 -1.81 1.51
CA PHE A 13 -5.92 -3.05 0.93
C PHE A 13 -6.14 -3.10 -0.58
N ARG A 14 -7.32 -2.69 -1.07
CA ARG A 14 -7.57 -2.57 -2.50
C ARG A 14 -6.58 -1.63 -3.18
N SER A 15 -6.26 -0.51 -2.53
CA SER A 15 -5.28 0.45 -3.05
C SER A 15 -3.86 -0.11 -3.12
N LEU A 16 -3.49 -1.05 -2.24
CA LEU A 16 -2.23 -1.79 -2.32
C LEU A 16 -2.24 -2.81 -3.46
N GLU A 17 -3.32 -3.58 -3.57
CA GLU A 17 -3.52 -4.60 -4.60
C GLU A 17 -3.40 -4.00 -6.01
N VAL A 18 -4.03 -2.85 -6.26
CA VAL A 18 -3.96 -2.17 -7.56
C VAL A 18 -2.53 -1.78 -7.94
N LEU A 19 -1.73 -1.27 -6.99
CA LEU A 19 -0.33 -0.91 -7.27
C LEU A 19 0.52 -2.13 -7.61
N LEU A 20 0.33 -3.23 -6.87
CA LEU A 20 1.07 -4.47 -7.09
C LEU A 20 0.66 -5.16 -8.39
N ALA A 21 -0.63 -5.21 -8.69
CA ALA A 21 -1.14 -5.73 -9.96
C ALA A 21 -0.58 -4.94 -11.14
N ALA A 22 -0.62 -3.61 -11.07
CA ALA A 22 -0.04 -2.75 -12.10
C ALA A 22 1.48 -3.00 -12.27
N ALA A 23 2.23 -3.15 -11.18
CA ALA A 23 3.67 -3.45 -11.25
C ALA A 23 3.96 -4.83 -11.84
N MET A 24 3.09 -5.83 -11.63
CA MET A 24 3.26 -7.19 -12.14
C MET A 24 3.04 -7.30 -13.65
N GLU A 25 2.20 -6.44 -14.23
CA GLU A 25 1.92 -6.40 -15.67
C GLU A 25 3.03 -5.67 -16.48
N MET A 26 3.92 -4.94 -15.81
CA MET A 26 5.02 -4.21 -16.46
C MET A 26 6.09 -5.15 -17.02
N ASN A 27 6.61 -4.84 -18.21
CA ASN A 27 7.66 -5.61 -18.84
C ASN A 27 9.05 -5.29 -18.25
N ARG A 28 9.62 -6.23 -17.51
CA ARG A 28 10.97 -6.11 -16.92
C ARG A 28 12.12 -5.93 -17.92
N ARG A 29 11.90 -6.20 -19.21
CA ARG A 29 12.90 -6.02 -20.27
C ARG A 29 12.85 -4.63 -20.91
N ASN A 30 11.84 -3.84 -20.56
CA ASN A 30 11.74 -2.45 -20.94
C ASN A 30 12.17 -1.62 -19.72
N ASP A 31 13.25 -0.86 -19.84
CA ASP A 31 13.83 -0.11 -18.73
C ASP A 31 12.84 0.90 -18.13
N ASP A 32 12.05 1.58 -18.96
CA ASP A 32 11.04 2.55 -18.52
C ASP A 32 9.92 1.85 -17.72
N GLU A 33 9.40 0.73 -18.24
CA GLU A 33 8.35 -0.04 -17.56
C GLU A 33 8.87 -0.69 -16.27
N TYR A 34 10.13 -1.13 -16.26
CA TYR A 34 10.79 -1.66 -15.09
C TYR A 34 10.93 -0.60 -13.99
N GLU A 35 11.35 0.61 -14.35
CA GLU A 35 11.46 1.73 -13.41
C GLU A 35 10.08 2.12 -12.85
N ILE A 36 9.05 2.17 -13.69
CA ILE A 36 7.66 2.36 -13.26
C ILE A 36 7.20 1.25 -12.31
N ALA A 37 7.54 -0.01 -12.58
CA ALA A 37 7.21 -1.13 -11.70
C ALA A 37 7.86 -0.99 -10.32
N CYS A 38 9.13 -0.60 -10.26
CA CYS A 38 9.83 -0.32 -9.02
C CYS A 38 9.16 0.80 -8.21
N ASP A 39 8.80 1.91 -8.87
CA ASP A 39 8.09 3.03 -8.26
C ASP A 39 6.74 2.64 -7.65
N LEU A 40 5.99 1.77 -8.35
CA LEU A 40 4.71 1.26 -7.87
C LEU A 40 4.88 0.37 -6.63
N ILE A 41 5.91 -0.48 -6.62
CA ILE A 41 6.26 -1.32 -5.46
C ILE A 41 6.66 -0.45 -4.26
N ASP A 42 7.47 0.58 -4.47
CA ASP A 42 7.87 1.50 -3.39
C ASP A 42 6.66 2.25 -2.81
N LYS A 43 5.75 2.72 -3.66
CA LYS A 43 4.47 3.32 -3.21
C LYS A 43 3.63 2.35 -2.40
N ALA A 44 3.56 1.07 -2.81
CA ALA A 44 2.85 0.04 -2.06
C ALA A 44 3.50 -0.19 -0.68
N LEU A 45 4.84 -0.28 -0.62
CA LEU A 45 5.58 -0.44 0.64
C LEU A 45 5.37 0.75 1.60
N MET A 46 5.38 1.98 1.09
CA MET A 46 5.10 3.17 1.91
C MET A 46 3.69 3.15 2.49
N ARG A 47 2.70 2.70 1.71
CA ARG A 47 1.31 2.54 2.15
C ARG A 47 1.18 1.45 3.22
N CYS A 48 1.84 0.30 3.05
CA CYS A 48 1.89 -0.76 4.07
C CYS A 48 2.47 -0.25 5.39
N ARG A 49 3.59 0.49 5.34
CA ARG A 49 4.21 1.09 6.55
C ARG A 49 3.31 2.10 7.23
N SER A 50 2.56 2.89 6.46
CA SER A 50 1.62 3.87 6.99
C SER A 50 0.43 3.19 7.64
N LEU A 51 -0.15 2.17 7.00
CA LEU A 51 -1.20 1.35 7.58
C LEU A 51 -0.74 0.69 8.88
N ARG A 52 0.45 0.07 8.90
CA ARG A 52 1.02 -0.53 10.12
C ARG A 52 1.10 0.47 11.27
N ARG A 53 1.61 1.69 11.02
CA ARG A 53 1.69 2.75 12.04
C ARG A 53 0.31 3.17 12.55
N GLU A 54 -0.69 3.27 11.67
CA GLU A 54 -2.06 3.58 12.08
C GLU A 54 -2.66 2.47 12.97
N LEU A 55 -2.33 1.20 12.72
CA LEU A 55 -2.77 0.07 13.55
C LEU A 55 -2.07 0.05 14.91
N GLU A 56 -0.75 0.22 14.94
CA GLU A 56 0.04 0.27 16.17
C GLU A 56 -0.43 1.42 17.09
N GLN A 57 -0.73 2.60 16.53
CA GLN A 57 -1.30 3.73 17.27
C GLN A 57 -2.71 3.43 17.83
N ARG A 58 -3.45 2.52 17.20
CA ARG A 58 -4.79 2.13 17.66
C ARG A 58 -4.73 1.13 18.80
N GLU A 59 -3.77 0.20 18.78
CA GLU A 59 -3.54 -0.76 19.87
C GLU A 59 -3.01 -0.06 21.13
N GLY A 60 -2.07 0.88 20.99
CA GLY A 60 -1.53 1.63 22.13
C GLY A 60 -2.50 2.61 22.82
N ASN A 61 -3.59 3.00 22.15
CA ASN A 61 -4.64 3.87 22.73
C ASN A 61 -5.76 3.09 23.44
N ASN A 62 -5.72 1.76 23.40
CA ASN A 62 -6.67 0.88 24.09
C ASN A 62 -6.06 0.20 25.33
N ALA A 63 -4.83 0.60 25.73
CA ALA A 63 -4.11 0.11 26.90
C ALA A 63 -4.16 1.11 28.05
#